data_AF-A8XBB8-F1
#
_entry.id   AF-A8XBB8-F1
#
_cell.length_a   1.000
_cell.length_b   1.000
_cell.length_c   1.000
_cell.angle_alpha   90.00
_cell.angle_beta   90.00
_cell.angle_gamma   90.00
#
_symmetry.space_group_name_H-M   'P 1'
#
loop_
_entity.id
_entity.type
_entity.pdbx_description
1 polymer ?
#
loop_
_entity_poly.entity_id
_entity_poly.type
_entity_poly.pdbx_seq_one_letter_code
_entity_poly.pdbx_strand_id
1 'polypeptide(L)'
;MCVDEDIRQFKYEVEEATCSGSIPRRTPTVGSPTDSAVPLLSAQIGLQFYTKSKKPSSVIGTAVSWFGSATGAMGCEEGTSWEEWKLILDVFRVESIDELQKMRQRVADDIGEKVLDICEHINHNHYTPKMPTRSEIPEVFETRFSDCQPYLFKICRQAVPKMELKQTFTQAALSRWKDILAS
;
A
#
# COMPACT_ATOMS: atom_id res chain seq x y z
N MET A 1 0.12 -10.65 16.31
CA MET A 1 1.57 -10.83 16.05
C MET A 1 1.99 -10.47 14.62
N CYS A 2 1.19 -10.66 13.56
CA CYS A 2 1.66 -10.33 12.19
C CYS A 2 1.80 -8.83 11.89
N VAL A 3 0.86 -7.99 12.37
CA VAL A 3 0.86 -6.55 12.06
C VAL A 3 2.08 -5.83 12.62
N ASP A 4 2.48 -6.15 13.84
CA ASP A 4 3.65 -5.56 14.51
C ASP A 4 4.96 -5.91 13.77
N GLU A 5 5.08 -7.13 13.27
CA GLU A 5 6.24 -7.53 12.46
C GLU A 5 6.30 -6.77 11.14
N ASP A 6 5.17 -6.64 10.44
CA ASP A 6 5.10 -5.86 9.20
C ASP A 6 5.40 -4.36 9.44
N ILE A 7 4.98 -3.79 10.58
CA ILE A 7 5.28 -2.41 10.96
C ILE A 7 6.77 -2.23 11.27
N ARG A 8 7.39 -3.16 12.00
CA ARG A 8 8.84 -3.13 12.28
C ARG A 8 9.65 -3.22 11.00
N GLN A 9 9.26 -4.14 10.11
CA GLN A 9 9.89 -4.28 8.82
C GLN A 9 9.75 -3.01 7.98
N PHE A 10 8.57 -2.40 7.95
CA PHE A 10 8.35 -1.12 7.28
C PHE A 10 9.22 0.01 7.83
N LYS A 11 9.32 0.12 9.16
CA LYS A 11 10.18 1.11 9.82
C LYS A 11 11.65 0.92 9.42
N TYR A 12 12.14 -0.32 9.40
CA TYR A 12 13.49 -0.64 8.95
C TYR A 12 13.71 -0.23 7.48
N GLU A 13 12.78 -0.57 6.58
CA GLU A 13 12.85 -0.19 5.16
C GLU A 13 12.87 1.34 4.97
N VAL A 14 12.09 2.09 5.75
CA VAL A 14 12.06 3.56 5.74
C VAL A 14 13.39 4.13 6.22
N GLU A 15 13.93 3.62 7.33
CA GLU A 15 15.23 4.05 7.87
C GLU A 15 16.36 3.81 6.87
N GLU A 16 16.41 2.62 6.27
CA GLU A 16 17.38 2.28 5.21
C GLU A 16 17.27 3.22 4.00
N ALA A 17 16.03 3.51 3.57
CA ALA A 17 15.78 4.44 2.47
C ALA A 17 16.22 5.88 2.78
N THR A 18 16.05 6.33 4.03
CA THR A 18 16.54 7.66 4.46
C THR A 18 18.07 7.75 4.47
N CYS A 19 18.77 6.67 4.82
CA CYS A 19 20.23 6.62 4.85
C CYS A 19 20.86 6.53 3.44
N SER A 20 20.15 5.92 2.49
CA SER A 20 20.69 5.63 1.15
C SER A 20 20.74 6.85 0.21
N GLY A 21 20.12 7.98 0.58
CA GLY A 21 20.28 9.29 -0.07
C GLY A 21 19.79 9.39 -1.54
N SER A 22 19.07 8.38 -2.05
CA SER A 22 18.83 8.17 -3.49
C SER A 22 17.43 8.60 -3.99
N ILE A 23 16.65 9.33 -3.19
CA ILE A 23 15.24 9.61 -3.51
C ILE A 23 15.03 11.11 -3.80
N PRO A 24 14.30 11.49 -4.87
CA PRO A 24 14.07 12.89 -5.20
C PRO A 24 13.25 13.57 -4.09
N ARG A 25 13.82 14.64 -3.51
CA ARG A 25 13.10 15.57 -2.64
C ARG A 25 11.81 16.02 -3.34
N ARG A 26 10.64 15.73 -2.75
CA ARG A 26 9.47 16.54 -3.06
C ARG A 26 9.73 17.95 -2.54
N THR A 27 9.45 18.95 -3.37
CA THR A 27 9.26 20.32 -2.91
C THR A 27 8.09 20.32 -1.93
N PRO A 28 8.23 20.91 -0.74
CA PRO A 28 7.15 20.97 0.23
C PRO A 28 5.92 21.61 -0.41
N THR A 29 4.79 20.91 -0.36
CA THR A 29 3.48 21.50 -0.67
C THR A 29 3.26 22.64 0.32
N VAL A 30 2.75 23.78 -0.16
CA VAL A 30 2.46 24.97 0.65
C VAL A 30 1.66 24.54 1.90
N GLY A 31 2.26 24.70 3.09
CA GLY A 31 1.72 24.20 4.37
C GLY A 31 2.62 23.23 5.17
N SER A 32 3.89 23.04 4.79
CA SER A 32 4.82 22.10 5.46
C SER A 32 4.97 22.36 6.97
N PRO A 33 5.12 21.31 7.83
CA PRO A 33 4.87 21.38 9.28
C PRO A 33 5.91 22.13 10.12
N THR A 34 6.94 22.67 9.50
CA THR A 34 8.07 23.36 10.15
C THR A 34 8.77 24.14 9.05
N ASP A 35 8.98 25.45 9.24
CA ASP A 35 9.72 26.28 8.28
C ASP A 35 11.16 25.78 8.01
N SER A 36 11.67 24.86 8.85
CA SER A 36 13.06 24.41 8.87
C SER A 36 13.29 22.90 8.71
N ALA A 37 12.30 22.01 8.90
CA ALA A 37 12.58 20.56 8.76
C ALA A 37 12.78 20.17 7.30
N VAL A 38 13.79 19.35 7.05
CA VAL A 38 14.19 18.95 5.71
C VAL A 38 13.40 17.69 5.32
N PRO A 39 12.52 17.73 4.29
CA PRO A 39 11.83 16.53 3.83
C PRO A 39 12.83 15.53 3.24
N LEU A 40 12.70 14.26 3.64
CA LEU A 40 13.56 13.16 3.21
C LEU A 40 12.87 12.31 2.15
N LEU A 41 11.72 11.73 2.47
CA LEU A 41 10.94 10.87 1.59
C LEU A 41 9.48 10.85 2.01
N SER A 42 8.63 10.31 1.14
CA SER A 42 7.24 10.00 1.44
C SER A 42 7.08 8.49 1.38
N ALA A 43 6.74 7.86 2.48
CA ALA A 43 6.55 6.42 2.58
C ALA A 43 5.05 6.10 2.65
N GLN A 44 4.67 4.89 2.25
CA GLN A 44 3.29 4.44 2.30
C GLN A 44 3.21 3.04 2.92
N ILE A 45 2.26 2.87 3.83
CA ILE A 45 1.83 1.55 4.33
C ILE A 45 0.33 1.44 4.14
N GLY A 46 -0.13 0.27 3.69
CA GLY A 46 -1.55 0.04 3.42
C GLY A 46 -2.05 -1.26 4.02
N LEU A 47 -3.35 -1.29 4.29
CA LEU A 47 -4.11 -2.45 4.71
C LEU A 47 -5.12 -2.77 3.61
N GLN A 48 -4.96 -3.94 2.98
CA GLN A 48 -5.85 -4.38 1.92
C GLN A 48 -6.66 -5.58 2.39
N PHE A 49 -7.99 -5.47 2.31
CA PHE A 49 -8.92 -6.55 2.53
C PHE A 49 -9.30 -7.21 1.21
N TYR A 50 -9.39 -8.54 1.22
CA TYR A 50 -9.68 -9.31 0.01
C TYR A 50 -10.56 -10.53 0.31
N THR A 51 -11.07 -11.16 -0.74
CA THR A 51 -11.69 -12.49 -0.68
C THR A 51 -11.01 -13.41 -1.67
N LYS A 52 -10.84 -14.68 -1.33
CA LYS A 52 -10.33 -15.68 -2.25
C LYS A 52 -11.44 -16.09 -3.22
N SER A 53 -11.15 -16.17 -4.50
CA SER A 53 -12.11 -16.67 -5.48
C SER A 53 -12.03 -18.20 -5.53
N LYS A 54 -13.16 -18.89 -5.32
CA LYS A 54 -13.37 -20.20 -5.94
C LYS A 54 -13.55 -19.97 -7.43
N LYS A 55 -12.48 -19.88 -8.22
CA LYS A 55 -12.63 -20.24 -9.64
C LYS A 55 -13.15 -21.68 -9.60
N PRO A 56 -14.37 -21.98 -10.09
CA PRO A 56 -14.76 -23.37 -10.25
C PRO A 56 -13.68 -23.98 -11.13
N SER A 57 -13.01 -25.00 -10.61
CA SER A 57 -12.24 -25.91 -11.45
C SER A 57 -13.16 -26.27 -12.61
N SER A 58 -12.84 -25.74 -13.80
CA SER A 58 -13.55 -26.09 -15.02
C SER A 58 -13.17 -27.53 -15.34
N VAL A 59 -13.79 -28.48 -14.65
CA VAL A 59 -13.86 -29.87 -15.06
C VAL A 59 -14.88 -29.96 -16.18
N ILE A 60 -14.45 -29.62 -17.40
CA ILE A 60 -14.89 -30.24 -18.66
C ILE A 60 -13.77 -30.02 -19.68
N GLY A 61 -13.16 -31.12 -20.12
CA GLY A 61 -12.43 -31.20 -21.39
C GLY A 61 -10.93 -30.88 -21.33
N THR A 62 -10.11 -31.92 -21.20
CA THR A 62 -8.83 -32.09 -21.91
C THR A 62 -8.08 -30.82 -22.34
N ALA A 63 -7.22 -30.30 -21.47
CA ALA A 63 -5.92 -29.76 -21.86
C ALA A 63 -4.98 -29.77 -20.66
N VAL A 64 -3.96 -30.61 -20.74
CA VAL A 64 -2.84 -30.65 -19.81
C VAL A 64 -2.11 -29.32 -19.95
N SER A 65 -2.21 -28.43 -18.95
CA SER A 65 -1.32 -27.26 -18.89
C SER A 65 -0.01 -27.71 -18.24
N TRP A 66 0.85 -28.28 -19.08
CA TRP A 66 2.30 -28.31 -18.89
C TRP A 66 2.77 -26.86 -18.87
N PHE A 67 2.98 -26.27 -17.71
CA PHE A 67 4.18 -25.48 -17.41
C PHE A 67 4.27 -25.25 -15.91
N GLY A 68 4.96 -26.18 -15.24
CA GLY A 68 5.62 -25.87 -13.99
C GLY A 68 6.77 -24.91 -14.28
N SER A 69 6.79 -23.78 -13.58
CA SER A 69 8.02 -23.02 -13.36
C SER A 69 8.33 -23.08 -11.88
N ALA A 70 9.38 -23.84 -11.57
CA ALA A 70 10.03 -23.83 -10.27
C ALA A 70 10.82 -22.53 -10.13
N THR A 71 10.18 -21.49 -9.61
CA THR A 71 10.85 -20.42 -8.86
C THR A 71 9.94 -20.07 -7.69
N GLY A 72 10.50 -20.02 -6.48
CA GLY A 72 9.77 -19.89 -5.22
C GLY A 72 9.06 -18.55 -5.06
N ALA A 73 7.94 -18.37 -5.75
CA ALA A 73 6.90 -17.41 -5.42
C ALA A 73 5.78 -18.20 -4.73
N MET A 74 5.79 -18.17 -3.41
CA MET A 74 4.69 -18.61 -2.55
C MET A 74 3.40 -18.03 -3.14
N GLY A 75 2.54 -18.92 -3.67
CA GLY A 75 1.38 -18.55 -4.47
C GLY A 75 0.54 -17.51 -3.76
N CYS A 76 0.56 -16.29 -4.27
CA CYS A 76 -0.37 -15.26 -3.87
C CYS A 76 -1.71 -15.65 -4.50
N GLU A 77 -2.54 -16.38 -3.75
CA GLU A 77 -3.88 -16.75 -4.19
C GLU A 77 -4.59 -15.49 -4.69
N GLU A 78 -5.02 -15.54 -5.96
CA GLU A 78 -5.58 -14.43 -6.73
C GLU A 78 -6.95 -14.05 -6.14
N GLY A 79 -6.93 -13.25 -5.08
CA GLY A 79 -8.11 -12.75 -4.38
C GLY A 79 -8.58 -11.40 -4.91
N THR A 80 -9.89 -11.16 -4.91
CA THR A 80 -10.47 -9.85 -5.26
C THR A 80 -10.37 -8.93 -4.05
N SER A 81 -9.66 -7.82 -4.21
CA SER A 81 -9.57 -6.78 -3.17
C SER A 81 -10.84 -5.96 -3.17
N TRP A 82 -11.47 -5.81 -2.01
CA TRP A 82 -12.75 -5.11 -1.87
C TRP A 82 -12.64 -3.83 -1.04
N GLU A 83 -11.56 -3.67 -0.27
CA GLU A 83 -11.27 -2.44 0.47
C GLU A 83 -9.75 -2.27 0.65
N GLU A 84 -9.27 -1.04 0.54
CA GLU A 84 -7.87 -0.70 0.69
C GLU A 84 -7.71 0.62 1.46
N TRP A 85 -7.00 0.56 2.58
CA TRP A 85 -6.62 1.72 3.38
C TRP A 85 -5.16 2.03 3.15
N LYS A 86 -4.81 3.30 2.90
CA LYS A 86 -3.42 3.75 2.69
C LYS A 86 -3.09 4.88 3.62
N LEU A 87 -2.04 4.69 4.41
CA LEU A 87 -1.41 5.74 5.21
C LEU A 87 -0.15 6.20 4.50
N ILE A 88 -0.13 7.48 4.11
CA ILE A 88 1.03 8.14 3.53
C ILE A 88 1.72 8.92 4.65
N LEU A 89 3.03 8.73 4.79
CA LEU A 89 3.86 9.32 5.83
C LEU A 89 4.94 10.16 5.17
N ASP A 90 4.99 11.43 5.52
CA ASP A 90 6.11 12.28 5.14
C ASP A 90 7.19 12.24 6.22
N VAL A 91 8.39 11.85 5.82
CA VAL A 91 9.53 11.67 6.71
C VAL A 91 10.44 12.88 6.61
N PHE A 92 10.75 13.47 7.76
CA PHE A 92 11.54 14.69 7.86
C PHE A 92 12.79 14.46 8.70
N ARG A 93 13.86 15.19 8.37
CA ARG A 93 15.01 15.38 9.25
C ARG A 93 14.80 16.64 10.08
N VAL A 94 14.95 16.50 11.39
CA VAL A 94 14.84 17.58 12.36
C VAL A 94 16.22 17.89 12.92
N GLU A 95 16.55 19.18 13.07
CA GLU A 95 17.87 19.63 13.54
C GLU A 95 17.83 20.21 14.96
N SER A 96 16.65 20.60 15.46
CA SER A 96 16.46 21.18 16.78
C SER A 96 15.49 20.38 17.67
N ILE A 97 15.77 20.35 18.97
CA ILE A 97 14.86 19.73 19.95
C ILE A 97 13.51 20.47 20.05
N ASP A 98 13.51 21.79 19.85
CA ASP A 98 12.30 22.62 19.88
C ASP A 98 11.37 22.28 18.70
N GLU A 99 11.95 22.09 17.51
CA GLU A 99 11.23 21.64 16.32
C GLU A 99 10.66 20.23 16.52
N LEU A 100 11.42 19.34 17.15
CA LEU A 100 10.94 18.00 17.46
C LEU A 100 9.71 18.05 18.38
N GLN A 101 9.70 18.91 19.40
CA GLN A 101 8.52 19.04 20.27
C GLN A 101 7.32 19.63 19.52
N LYS A 102 7.53 20.65 18.68
CA LYS A 102 6.48 21.24 17.84
C LYS A 102 5.89 20.20 16.88
N MET A 103 6.74 19.40 16.24
CA MET A 103 6.31 18.34 15.32
C MET A 103 5.55 17.24 16.06
N ARG A 104 6.01 16.83 17.26
CA ARG A 104 5.30 15.85 18.09
C ARG A 104 3.88 16.31 18.45
N GLN A 105 3.71 17.58 18.82
CA GLN A 105 2.38 18.12 19.13
C GLN A 105 1.46 18.08 17.90
N ARG A 106 1.95 18.55 16.74
CA ARG A 106 1.17 18.55 15.50
C ARG A 106 0.78 17.15 15.06
N VAL A 107 1.73 16.21 15.06
CA VAL A 107 1.45 14.81 14.70
C VAL A 107 0.42 14.20 15.65
N ALA A 108 0.42 14.56 16.94
CA ALA A 108 -0.61 14.10 17.87
C ALA A 108 -2.00 14.64 17.49
N ASP A 109 -2.08 15.92 17.11
CA ASP A 109 -3.32 16.55 16.65
C ASP A 109 -3.80 15.90 15.32
N ASP A 110 -2.90 15.75 14.34
CA ASP A 110 -3.18 15.13 13.03
C ASP A 110 -3.65 13.67 13.16
N ILE A 111 -3.05 12.89 14.06
CA ILE A 111 -3.48 11.51 14.34
C ILE A 111 -4.91 11.50 14.89
N GLY A 112 -5.25 12.44 15.77
CA GLY A 112 -6.60 12.59 16.31
C GLY A 112 -7.63 12.81 15.20
N GLU A 113 -7.33 13.72 14.27
CA GLU A 113 -8.16 13.97 13.09
C GLU A 113 -8.28 12.72 12.21
N LYS A 114 -7.17 12.03 11.92
CA LYS A 114 -7.21 10.81 11.09
C LYS A 114 -8.03 9.68 11.72
N VAL A 115 -8.02 9.54 13.04
CA VAL A 115 -8.87 8.56 13.73
C VAL A 115 -10.35 8.90 13.55
N LEU A 116 -10.71 10.18 13.68
CA LEU A 116 -12.08 10.63 13.44
C LEU A 116 -12.50 10.42 11.98
N ASP A 117 -11.62 10.75 11.03
CA ASP A 117 -11.83 10.51 9.60
C ASP A 117 -12.10 9.02 9.34
N ILE A 118 -11.31 8.11 9.92
CA ILE A 118 -11.49 6.66 9.78
C ILE A 118 -12.86 6.24 10.34
N CYS A 119 -13.25 6.73 11.53
CA CYS A 119 -14.55 6.42 12.12
C CYS A 119 -15.71 6.91 11.24
N GLU A 120 -15.59 8.09 10.64
CA GLU A 120 -16.58 8.62 9.70
C GLU A 120 -16.70 7.73 8.46
N HIS A 121 -15.57 7.35 7.86
CA HIS A 121 -15.55 6.50 6.66
C HIS A 121 -16.12 5.11 6.96
N ILE A 122 -15.76 4.48 8.07
CA ILE A 122 -16.31 3.15 8.45
C ILE A 122 -17.83 3.20 8.62
N ASN A 123 -18.37 4.32 9.12
CA ASN A 123 -19.82 4.47 9.33
C ASN A 123 -20.60 4.73 8.05
N HIS A 124 -19.92 5.08 6.95
CA HIS A 124 -20.56 5.21 5.65
C HIS A 124 -20.84 3.82 5.06
N ASN A 125 -21.93 3.66 4.30
CA ASN A 125 -22.36 2.34 3.81
C ASN A 125 -21.44 1.85 2.67
N HIS A 126 -20.30 1.26 3.04
CA HIS A 126 -19.36 0.63 2.12
C HIS A 126 -19.75 -0.82 1.83
N TYR A 127 -19.28 -1.33 0.69
CA TYR A 127 -19.46 -2.74 0.35
C TYR A 127 -18.75 -3.62 1.38
N THR A 128 -19.47 -4.60 1.92
CA THR A 128 -18.90 -5.69 2.72
C THR A 128 -19.16 -7.03 2.04
N PRO A 129 -18.21 -7.99 2.09
CA PRO A 129 -18.44 -9.34 1.60
C PRO A 129 -19.69 -9.97 2.22
N LYS A 130 -20.42 -10.74 1.41
CA LYS A 130 -21.56 -11.52 1.91
C LYS A 130 -21.09 -12.54 2.94
N MET A 131 -21.94 -12.84 3.92
CA MET A 131 -21.64 -13.84 4.93
C MET A 131 -21.43 -15.21 4.25
N PRO A 132 -20.26 -15.85 4.40
CA PRO A 132 -19.96 -17.12 3.77
C PRO A 132 -20.72 -18.28 4.43
N THR A 133 -20.88 -19.36 3.67
CA THR A 133 -21.27 -20.66 4.26
C THR A 133 -20.09 -21.30 5.00
N ARG A 134 -20.31 -22.36 5.79
CA ARG A 134 -19.28 -23.00 6.61
C ARG A 134 -18.03 -23.43 5.82
N SER A 135 -18.20 -23.86 4.57
CA SER A 135 -17.09 -24.27 3.70
C SER A 135 -16.32 -23.11 3.08
N GLU A 136 -16.88 -21.90 3.11
CA GLU A 136 -16.35 -20.67 2.50
C GLU A 136 -15.74 -19.72 3.52
N ILE A 137 -15.85 -20.04 4.82
CA ILE A 137 -15.23 -19.25 5.89
C ILE A 137 -13.75 -18.92 5.59
N PRO A 138 -12.90 -19.88 5.15
CA PRO A 138 -11.48 -19.59 4.88
C PRO A 138 -11.24 -18.68 3.67
N GLU A 139 -12.27 -18.36 2.89
CA GLU A 139 -12.19 -17.53 1.69
C GLU A 139 -12.53 -16.07 1.94
N VAL A 140 -13.15 -15.79 3.09
CA VAL A 140 -13.55 -14.45 3.51
C VAL A 140 -12.83 -14.04 4.80
N PHE A 141 -12.60 -15.00 5.70
CA PHE A 141 -12.03 -14.76 7.02
C PHE A 141 -10.70 -15.49 7.23
N GLU A 142 -9.86 -14.87 8.06
CA GLU A 142 -8.67 -15.49 8.59
C GLU A 142 -9.02 -16.44 9.74
N THR A 143 -8.51 -17.66 9.69
CA THR A 143 -8.84 -18.73 10.64
C THR A 143 -7.67 -19.09 11.56
N ARG A 144 -6.51 -18.44 11.38
CA ARG A 144 -5.31 -18.66 12.21
C ARG A 144 -5.40 -18.03 13.61
N PHE A 145 -6.27 -17.05 13.81
CA PHE A 145 -6.43 -16.35 15.09
C PHE A 145 -7.48 -17.06 15.95
N SER A 146 -7.15 -17.34 17.22
CA SER A 146 -8.04 -18.07 18.13
C SER A 146 -9.00 -17.17 18.92
N ASP A 147 -8.71 -15.88 18.97
CA ASP A 147 -9.40 -14.85 19.77
C ASP A 147 -10.29 -13.92 18.94
N CYS A 148 -10.02 -13.83 17.64
CA CYS A 148 -10.76 -13.00 16.71
C CYS A 148 -10.86 -13.66 15.34
N GLN A 149 -11.80 -13.19 14.51
CA GLN A 149 -11.98 -13.67 13.14
C GLN A 149 -12.00 -12.47 12.19
N PRO A 150 -10.83 -11.89 11.87
CA PRO A 150 -10.77 -10.78 10.94
C PRO A 150 -11.06 -11.26 9.51
N TYR A 151 -11.51 -10.34 8.65
CA TYR A 151 -11.51 -10.58 7.20
C TYR A 151 -10.10 -10.91 6.72
N LEU A 152 -9.98 -11.60 5.60
CA LEU A 152 -8.67 -11.78 4.97
C LEU A 152 -8.06 -10.42 4.62
N PHE A 153 -6.85 -10.20 5.11
CA PHE A 153 -6.13 -8.95 4.94
C PHE A 153 -4.66 -9.20 4.62
N LYS A 154 -4.01 -8.21 4.03
CA LYS A 154 -2.55 -8.15 3.91
C LYS A 154 -2.06 -6.72 4.08
N ILE A 155 -0.83 -6.61 4.58
CA ILE A 155 -0.15 -5.32 4.73
C ILE A 155 0.71 -5.08 3.50
N CYS A 156 0.50 -3.94 2.85
CA CYS A 156 1.23 -3.49 1.67
C CYS A 156 2.23 -2.41 2.11
N ARG A 157 3.53 -2.69 2.00
CA ARG A 157 4.59 -1.74 2.32
C ARG A 157 5.17 -1.08 1.09
N GLN A 158 5.46 0.21 1.20
CA GLN A 158 6.14 0.99 0.18
C GLN A 158 6.97 2.09 0.86
N ALA A 159 8.17 1.72 1.34
CA ALA A 159 9.08 2.67 1.99
C ALA A 159 9.63 3.75 1.04
N VAL A 160 9.78 3.40 -0.24
CA VAL A 160 10.16 4.32 -1.30
C VAL A 160 9.02 4.38 -2.30
N PRO A 161 8.50 5.57 -2.67
CA PRO A 161 7.57 5.68 -3.78
C PRO A 161 8.25 5.01 -4.96
N LYS A 162 7.60 3.99 -5.53
CA LYS A 162 7.99 3.58 -6.87
C LYS A 162 7.77 4.86 -7.66
N MET A 163 8.85 5.44 -8.20
CA MET A 163 8.65 6.39 -9.27
C MET A 163 7.83 5.59 -10.27
N GLU A 164 6.52 5.86 -10.32
CA GLU A 164 5.82 5.63 -11.56
C GLU A 164 6.66 6.46 -12.52
N LEU A 165 7.51 5.78 -13.28
CA LEU A 165 7.66 6.11 -14.67
C LEU A 165 6.22 6.18 -15.15
N LYS A 166 5.60 7.36 -15.02
CA LYS A 166 4.82 7.89 -16.10
C LYS A 166 5.78 7.74 -17.27
N GLN A 167 5.68 6.62 -17.98
CA GLN A 167 6.15 6.55 -19.34
C GLN A 167 5.45 7.74 -19.95
N THR A 168 6.20 8.84 -20.04
CA THR A 168 5.69 10.07 -20.59
C THR A 168 5.28 9.65 -21.98
N PHE A 169 3.97 9.60 -22.23
CA PHE A 169 3.37 9.32 -23.54
C PHE A 169 3.79 10.34 -24.61
N THR A 170 4.79 11.18 -24.33
CA THR A 170 5.44 12.10 -25.25
C THR A 170 6.48 11.44 -26.14
N GLN A 171 7.08 10.30 -25.77
CA GLN A 171 8.07 9.66 -26.67
C GLN A 171 7.42 8.88 -27.83
N ALA A 172 6.27 8.22 -27.61
CA ALA A 172 5.52 7.55 -28.67
C ALA A 172 4.75 8.53 -29.58
N ALA A 173 4.37 9.70 -29.05
CA ALA A 173 3.79 10.77 -29.86
C ALA A 173 4.85 11.35 -30.80
N LEU A 174 6.04 11.70 -30.31
CA LEU A 174 7.09 12.34 -31.13
C LEU A 174 7.65 11.46 -32.25
N SER A 175 7.68 10.13 -32.08
CA SER A 175 8.04 9.22 -33.19
C SER A 175 6.96 9.21 -34.28
N ARG A 176 5.68 9.19 -33.91
CA ARG A 176 4.56 9.20 -34.87
C ARG A 176 4.46 10.48 -35.69
N TRP A 177 4.85 11.64 -35.15
CA TRP A 177 4.88 12.90 -35.92
C TRP A 177 6.08 13.00 -36.87
N LYS A 178 7.21 12.35 -36.55
CA LYS A 178 8.38 12.32 -37.44
C LYS A 178 8.12 11.50 -38.71
N ASP A 179 7.33 10.44 -38.61
CA ASP A 179 6.96 9.61 -39.76
C ASP A 179 5.95 10.32 -40.69
N ILE A 180 5.11 11.21 -40.14
CA ILE A 180 4.13 11.99 -40.91
C ILE A 180 4.79 13.16 -41.65
N LEU A 181 5.86 13.74 -41.12
CA LEU A 181 6.60 14.83 -41.78
C LEU A 181 7.69 14.36 -42.75
N ALA A 182 7.91 13.04 -42.86
CA ALA A 182 8.86 12.42 -43.76
C ALA A 182 8.20 11.70 -44.96
N SER A 183 6.88 11.88 -45.16
CA SER A 183 6.14 11.41 -46.34
C SER A 183 5.72 12.57 -47.24
#